data_AF-A0A514XF01-F1
#
_entry.id   AF-A0A514XF01-F1
#
_cell.length_a   1.000
_cell.length_b   1.000
_cell.length_c   1.000
_cell.angle_alpha   90.00
_cell.angle_beta   90.00
_cell.angle_gamma   90.00
#
_symmetry.space_group_name_H-M   'P 1'
#
loop_
_entity.id
_entity.type
_entity.pdbx_description
1 polymer ?
#
loop_
_entity_poly.entity_id
_entity_poly.type
_entity_poly.pdbx_seq_one_letter_code
_entity_poly.pdbx_strand_id
1 'polypeptide(L)'
;MFKKWMFSLLSLGLVFTAQSASAYLVATEPARLNPNVATDVFIAGFGGDQGNQFTHSAVLGAKISRDRFPQRQRVIIAAVNDGAGYEGGLLEKGGLNLRRADKDSLTGERLVATLNSLGVRASSMQFYGHANTYNGFRLQTKYKRLDHDDESFAALGRFIRTDGFAVIHSCNSAWFLAPTAARLWNRPVFGSFAGSNFQNLKSDGHWYYNDPGFYPNNMSWKDSTSQLTKNTISCADGRCVRLKPVNIPYHDSFGNFSRGLGFYKVFAPDSSMISRALVHLTMLYPTSTAATPTSSRDEFVKALADWMCPSDRSLAKYNACKAAIANEDFRSKPYLSFFEGTSISCGNTSCNTKVKCKAFKVVFSVPCKTYDVAEGRSTVFSDTLKQAFAGWDQLQSGEIKF
;
A
#
# COMPACT_ATOMS: atom_id res chain seq x y z
N MET A 1 -9.55 24.01 -75.54
CA MET A 1 -10.04 24.66 -74.30
C MET A 1 -10.57 23.58 -73.36
N PHE A 2 -9.91 23.52 -72.21
CA PHE A 2 -10.00 22.69 -71.00
C PHE A 2 -11.05 21.55 -70.84
N LYS A 3 -10.49 20.33 -70.69
CA LYS A 3 -11.09 19.11 -70.13
C LYS A 3 -11.44 19.30 -68.65
N LYS A 4 -12.66 18.94 -68.26
CA LYS A 4 -13.11 18.82 -66.86
C LYS A 4 -12.43 17.62 -66.19
N TRP A 5 -11.69 17.89 -65.12
CA TRP A 5 -11.13 16.88 -64.23
C TRP A 5 -12.18 16.44 -63.21
N MET A 6 -12.37 15.13 -63.13
CA MET A 6 -13.22 14.44 -62.17
C MET A 6 -12.38 14.25 -60.89
N PHE A 7 -12.69 14.97 -59.81
CA PHE A 7 -12.09 14.73 -58.51
C PHE A 7 -12.83 13.57 -57.83
N SER A 8 -12.19 12.40 -57.77
CA SER A 8 -12.56 11.32 -56.87
C SER A 8 -12.26 11.75 -55.44
N LEU A 9 -13.31 12.05 -54.67
CA LEU A 9 -13.24 12.14 -53.21
C LEU A 9 -13.05 10.73 -52.65
N LEU A 10 -11.80 10.35 -52.39
CA LEU A 10 -11.48 9.25 -51.47
C LEU A 10 -11.94 9.68 -50.07
N SER A 11 -13.06 9.12 -49.63
CA SER A 11 -13.46 9.10 -48.24
C SER A 11 -12.47 8.25 -47.45
N LEU A 12 -11.43 8.88 -46.91
CA LEU A 12 -10.65 8.32 -45.80
C LEU A 12 -11.60 8.17 -44.62
N GLY A 13 -12.17 6.98 -44.48
CA GLY A 13 -12.82 6.55 -43.25
C GLY A 13 -11.78 6.51 -42.15
N LEU A 14 -11.65 7.60 -41.40
CA LEU A 14 -11.03 7.59 -40.08
C LEU A 14 -11.86 6.68 -39.19
N VAL A 15 -11.45 5.41 -39.09
CA VAL A 15 -11.90 4.50 -38.05
C VAL A 15 -11.30 5.02 -36.74
N PHE A 16 -11.98 6.00 -36.14
CA PHE A 16 -11.83 6.28 -34.71
C PHE A 16 -12.35 5.04 -34.00
N THR A 17 -11.45 4.12 -33.66
CA THR A 17 -11.75 3.11 -32.65
C THR A 17 -12.01 3.88 -31.36
N ALA A 18 -13.29 4.00 -31.00
CA ALA A 18 -13.69 4.59 -29.73
C ALA A 18 -13.11 3.71 -28.63
N GLN A 19 -11.92 4.07 -28.13
CA GLN A 19 -11.30 3.43 -26.99
C GLN A 19 -12.32 3.54 -25.85
N SER A 20 -12.88 2.40 -25.43
CA SER A 20 -13.95 2.38 -24.43
C SER A 20 -13.45 3.06 -23.16
N ALA A 21 -13.95 4.28 -22.88
CA ALA A 21 -13.62 5.07 -21.71
C ALA A 21 -14.09 4.32 -20.46
N SER A 22 -13.20 3.51 -19.89
CA SER A 22 -13.44 2.79 -18.64
C SER A 22 -12.77 3.58 -17.53
N ALA A 23 -13.49 3.84 -16.44
CA ALA A 23 -12.97 4.55 -15.28
C ALA A 23 -12.15 3.62 -14.37
N TYR A 24 -12.56 2.36 -14.21
CA TYR A 24 -11.79 1.37 -13.44
C TYR A 24 -11.91 -0.04 -14.03
N LEU A 25 -10.92 -0.86 -13.70
CA LEU A 25 -10.80 -2.25 -14.10
C LEU A 25 -10.83 -3.17 -12.89
N VAL A 26 -11.34 -4.38 -13.10
CA VAL A 26 -11.28 -5.48 -12.14
C VAL A 26 -10.59 -6.64 -12.82
N ALA A 27 -9.51 -7.13 -12.23
CA ALA A 27 -8.76 -8.29 -12.71
C ALA A 27 -8.55 -9.31 -11.59
N THR A 28 -8.55 -10.59 -11.94
CA THR A 28 -8.54 -11.69 -10.96
C THR A 28 -7.60 -12.82 -11.35
N GLU A 29 -7.15 -13.55 -10.34
CA GLU A 29 -6.37 -14.77 -10.49
C GLU A 29 -6.78 -15.80 -9.41
N PRO A 30 -7.23 -17.02 -9.79
CA PRO A 30 -7.63 -17.42 -11.13
C PRO A 30 -8.76 -16.55 -11.67
N ALA A 31 -9.08 -16.71 -12.94
CA ALA A 31 -10.14 -15.94 -13.57
C ALA A 31 -11.44 -16.04 -12.72
N ARG A 32 -11.95 -17.25 -12.45
CA ARG A 32 -13.18 -17.41 -11.64
C ARG A 32 -12.81 -17.61 -10.17
N LEU A 33 -13.30 -16.72 -9.30
CA LEU A 33 -13.05 -16.84 -7.87
C LEU A 33 -13.87 -17.97 -7.23
N ASN A 34 -13.31 -18.59 -6.18
CA ASN A 34 -13.98 -19.57 -5.34
C ASN A 34 -14.22 -18.92 -3.98
N PRO A 35 -15.49 -18.72 -3.57
CA PRO A 35 -15.81 -18.02 -2.32
C PRO A 35 -15.28 -18.72 -1.05
N ASN A 36 -14.84 -19.98 -1.15
CA ASN A 36 -14.27 -20.74 -0.04
C ASN A 36 -12.74 -20.63 0.06
N VAL A 37 -12.09 -19.99 -0.91
CA VAL A 37 -10.64 -19.79 -0.92
C VAL A 37 -10.32 -18.37 -0.48
N ALA A 38 -9.27 -18.23 0.33
CA ALA A 38 -8.75 -16.94 0.75
C ALA A 38 -8.29 -16.09 -0.44
N THR A 39 -8.63 -14.80 -0.42
CA THR A 39 -8.28 -13.85 -1.49
C THR A 39 -7.39 -12.73 -0.96
N ASP A 40 -6.34 -12.36 -1.67
CA ASP A 40 -5.61 -11.10 -1.44
C ASP A 40 -6.14 -10.03 -2.39
N VAL A 41 -6.63 -8.92 -1.83
CA VAL A 41 -7.29 -7.85 -2.57
C VAL A 41 -6.36 -6.64 -2.61
N PHE A 42 -6.09 -6.13 -3.80
CA PHE A 42 -5.29 -4.94 -4.02
C PHE A 42 -6.15 -3.88 -4.72
N ILE A 43 -6.21 -2.69 -4.17
CA ILE A 43 -7.04 -1.58 -4.66
C ILE A 43 -6.10 -0.44 -5.03
N ALA A 44 -5.93 -0.19 -6.33
CA ALA A 44 -5.13 0.90 -6.84
C ALA A 44 -6.05 2.09 -7.16
N GLY A 45 -5.95 3.14 -6.35
CA GLY A 45 -6.66 4.39 -6.57
C GLY A 45 -6.06 5.19 -7.72
N PHE A 46 -6.79 6.22 -8.15
CA PHE A 46 -6.34 7.08 -9.24
C PHE A 46 -5.08 7.86 -8.87
N GLY A 47 -4.06 7.69 -9.71
CA GLY A 47 -2.72 8.21 -9.56
C GLY A 47 -2.52 9.58 -10.18
N GLY A 48 -3.19 9.92 -11.29
CA GLY A 48 -3.15 11.25 -11.94
C GLY A 48 -1.75 11.87 -12.11
N ASP A 49 -1.25 12.49 -11.05
CA ASP A 49 0.09 13.05 -10.91
C ASP A 49 1.22 12.00 -10.78
N GLN A 50 0.91 10.77 -10.38
CA GLN A 50 1.88 9.69 -10.18
C GLN A 50 1.89 8.64 -11.30
N GLY A 51 1.08 8.85 -12.36
CA GLY A 51 0.83 7.86 -13.40
C GLY A 51 0.37 6.52 -12.80
N ASN A 52 0.93 5.41 -13.27
CA ASN A 52 0.53 4.06 -12.88
C ASN A 52 1.31 3.44 -11.74
N GLN A 53 2.11 4.22 -11.01
CA GLN A 53 2.95 3.68 -9.92
C GLN A 53 2.13 2.98 -8.83
N PHE A 54 0.90 3.42 -8.55
CA PHE A 54 -0.01 2.71 -7.63
C PHE A 54 -0.45 1.34 -8.19
N THR A 55 -0.81 1.28 -9.47
CA THR A 55 -1.15 0.01 -10.16
C THR A 55 0.06 -0.92 -10.21
N HIS A 56 1.26 -0.41 -10.51
CA HIS A 56 2.50 -1.19 -10.48
C HIS A 56 2.79 -1.75 -9.09
N SER A 57 2.60 -0.95 -8.04
CA SER A 57 2.75 -1.40 -6.64
C SER A 57 1.76 -2.52 -6.29
N ALA A 58 0.49 -2.37 -6.71
CA ALA A 58 -0.54 -3.38 -6.52
C ALA A 58 -0.23 -4.69 -7.27
N VAL A 59 0.25 -4.60 -8.51
CA VAL A 59 0.68 -5.75 -9.31
C VAL A 59 1.89 -6.44 -8.67
N LEU A 60 2.86 -5.69 -8.15
CA LEU A 60 4.00 -6.28 -7.44
C LEU A 60 3.54 -7.02 -6.17
N GLY A 61 2.65 -6.41 -5.38
CA GLY A 61 2.03 -7.06 -4.22
C GLY A 61 1.31 -8.36 -4.58
N ALA A 62 0.56 -8.37 -5.69
CA ALA A 62 -0.10 -9.57 -6.19
C ALA A 62 0.89 -10.68 -6.60
N LYS A 63 2.00 -10.32 -7.25
CA LYS A 63 3.07 -11.27 -7.60
C LYS A 63 3.75 -11.87 -6.37
N ILE A 64 3.99 -11.06 -5.34
CA ILE A 64 4.53 -11.54 -4.06
C ILE A 64 3.52 -12.46 -3.38
N SER A 65 2.24 -12.08 -3.31
CA SER A 65 1.18 -12.97 -2.80
C SER A 65 1.17 -14.32 -3.53
N ARG A 66 1.29 -14.32 -4.87
CA ARG A 66 1.37 -15.54 -5.70
C ARG A 66 2.50 -16.46 -5.29
N ASP A 67 3.66 -15.87 -5.04
CA ASP A 67 4.86 -16.61 -4.69
C ASP A 67 4.81 -17.22 -3.28
N ARG A 68 4.27 -16.44 -2.33
CA ARG A 68 4.29 -16.72 -0.88
C ARG A 68 3.09 -17.53 -0.41
N PHE A 69 1.94 -17.34 -1.05
CA PHE A 69 0.67 -17.98 -0.71
C PHE A 69 -0.02 -18.51 -1.98
N PRO A 70 0.58 -19.44 -2.72
CA PRO A 70 0.06 -19.91 -4.01
C PRO A 70 -1.35 -20.50 -3.94
N GLN A 71 -1.77 -21.00 -2.78
CA GLN A 71 -3.11 -21.52 -2.52
C GLN A 71 -4.21 -20.44 -2.51
N ARG A 72 -3.84 -19.16 -2.39
CA ARG A 72 -4.79 -18.03 -2.34
C ARG A 72 -5.12 -17.50 -3.73
N GLN A 73 -6.21 -16.76 -3.82
CA GLN A 73 -6.63 -16.03 -5.01
C GLN A 73 -6.19 -14.57 -4.93
N ARG A 74 -6.14 -13.84 -6.05
CA ARG A 74 -5.88 -12.40 -6.10
C ARG A 74 -6.98 -11.65 -6.84
N VAL A 75 -7.23 -10.44 -6.38
CA VAL A 75 -8.08 -9.45 -7.05
C VAL A 75 -7.33 -8.14 -7.09
N ILE A 76 -7.26 -7.51 -8.26
CA ILE A 76 -6.86 -6.10 -8.39
C ILE A 76 -8.06 -5.31 -8.90
N ILE A 77 -8.41 -4.25 -8.17
CA ILE A 77 -9.36 -3.22 -8.59
C ILE A 77 -8.55 -1.94 -8.82
N ALA A 78 -8.44 -1.50 -10.06
CA ALA A 78 -7.56 -0.39 -10.43
C ALA A 78 -8.32 0.72 -11.16
N ALA A 79 -8.23 1.95 -10.66
CA ALA A 79 -8.64 3.12 -11.42
C ALA A 79 -7.73 3.31 -12.65
N VAL A 80 -8.33 3.70 -13.77
CA VAL A 80 -7.64 3.96 -15.03
C VAL A 80 -7.01 5.36 -15.01
N ASN A 81 -5.71 5.47 -15.31
CA ASN A 81 -4.99 6.74 -15.42
C ASN A 81 -4.67 7.07 -16.88
N ASP A 82 -4.07 6.14 -17.61
CA ASP A 82 -3.49 6.37 -18.95
C ASP A 82 -4.29 5.69 -20.07
N GLY A 83 -5.42 5.09 -19.71
CA GLY A 83 -6.37 4.49 -20.62
C GLY A 83 -6.57 3.00 -20.36
N ALA A 84 -7.80 2.54 -20.55
CA ALA A 84 -8.21 1.18 -20.16
C ALA A 84 -7.37 0.07 -20.82
N GLY A 85 -6.92 0.28 -22.06
CA GLY A 85 -6.08 -0.68 -22.78
C GLY A 85 -4.66 -0.80 -22.18
N TYR A 86 -4.06 0.32 -21.76
CA TYR A 86 -2.75 0.31 -21.14
C TYR A 86 -2.81 -0.33 -19.74
N GLU A 87 -3.74 0.12 -18.89
CA GLU A 87 -3.96 -0.48 -17.56
C GLU A 87 -4.31 -1.97 -17.65
N GLY A 88 -5.18 -2.35 -18.60
CA GLY A 88 -5.53 -3.74 -18.84
C GLY A 88 -4.31 -4.59 -19.18
N GLY A 89 -3.46 -4.10 -20.09
CA GLY A 89 -2.20 -4.75 -20.44
C GLY A 89 -1.21 -4.86 -19.28
N LEU A 90 -1.19 -3.88 -18.35
CA LEU A 90 -0.39 -3.98 -17.12
C LEU A 90 -0.88 -5.12 -16.21
N LEU A 91 -2.20 -5.24 -16.01
CA LEU A 91 -2.80 -6.28 -15.19
C LEU A 91 -2.58 -7.67 -15.79
N GLU A 92 -2.74 -7.81 -17.11
CA GLU A 92 -2.51 -9.06 -17.84
C GLU A 92 -1.04 -9.49 -17.80
N LYS A 93 -0.08 -8.58 -18.00
CA LYS A 93 1.36 -8.84 -17.78
C LYS A 93 1.70 -9.16 -16.32
N GLY A 94 0.82 -8.77 -15.39
CA GLY A 94 0.84 -9.20 -14.00
C GLY A 94 0.44 -10.67 -13.79
N GLY A 95 -0.13 -11.32 -14.81
CA GLY A 95 -0.70 -12.66 -14.73
C GLY A 95 -2.14 -12.69 -14.21
N LEU A 96 -2.85 -11.55 -14.26
CA LEU A 96 -4.27 -11.49 -13.90
C LEU A 96 -5.15 -11.52 -15.16
N ASN A 97 -6.37 -12.01 -14.98
CA ASN A 97 -7.37 -12.07 -16.04
C ASN A 97 -8.30 -10.85 -15.90
N LEU A 98 -8.42 -10.03 -16.93
CA LEU A 98 -9.37 -8.92 -16.92
C LEU A 98 -10.80 -9.47 -16.86
N ARG A 99 -11.54 -9.07 -15.84
CA ARG A 99 -12.90 -9.54 -15.55
C ARG A 99 -13.96 -8.53 -15.93
N ARG A 100 -13.68 -7.26 -15.68
CA ARG A 100 -14.61 -6.15 -15.90
C ARG A 100 -13.82 -4.90 -16.20
N ALA A 101 -14.35 -4.12 -17.14
CA ALA A 101 -14.02 -2.72 -17.33
C ALA A 101 -15.32 -1.93 -17.14
N ASP A 102 -15.35 -1.00 -16.19
CA ASP A 102 -16.52 -0.21 -15.85
C ASP A 102 -16.30 1.24 -16.27
N LYS A 103 -17.32 1.84 -16.90
CA LYS A 103 -17.29 3.23 -17.40
C LYS A 103 -17.56 4.24 -16.30
N ASP A 104 -18.23 3.83 -15.24
CA ASP A 104 -18.58 4.70 -14.13
C ASP A 104 -17.44 4.78 -13.12
N SER A 105 -17.29 5.95 -12.50
CA SER A 105 -16.23 6.21 -11.52
C SER A 105 -16.25 5.22 -10.35
N LEU A 106 -15.08 4.75 -9.92
CA LEU A 106 -14.95 3.96 -8.70
C LEU A 106 -15.30 4.79 -7.46
N THR A 107 -16.41 4.44 -6.80
CA THR A 107 -16.87 5.02 -5.52
C THR A 107 -16.82 3.95 -4.42
N GLY A 108 -17.03 4.35 -3.15
CA GLY A 108 -17.09 3.39 -2.05
C GLY A 108 -18.21 2.38 -2.23
N GLU A 109 -19.40 2.80 -2.67
CA GLU A 109 -20.54 1.92 -2.95
C GLU A 109 -20.22 0.94 -4.08
N ARG A 110 -19.55 1.40 -5.14
CA ARG A 110 -19.15 0.53 -6.26
C ARG A 110 -18.05 -0.43 -5.89
N LEU A 111 -17.12 -0.02 -5.02
CA LEU A 111 -16.12 -0.92 -4.45
C LEU A 111 -16.82 -2.03 -3.64
N VAL A 112 -17.74 -1.68 -2.74
CA VAL A 112 -18.53 -2.65 -1.96
C VAL A 112 -19.32 -3.58 -2.88
N ALA A 113 -20.02 -3.04 -3.88
CA ALA A 113 -20.78 -3.84 -4.85
C ALA A 113 -19.89 -4.79 -5.65
N THR A 114 -18.69 -4.35 -6.03
CA THR A 114 -17.70 -5.17 -6.75
C THR A 114 -17.18 -6.30 -5.88
N LEU A 115 -16.78 -6.02 -4.63
CA LEU A 115 -16.31 -7.05 -3.71
C LEU A 115 -17.42 -8.07 -3.39
N ASN A 116 -18.67 -7.59 -3.29
CA ASN A 116 -19.84 -8.44 -3.08
C ASN A 116 -20.10 -9.38 -4.26
N SER A 117 -20.08 -8.87 -5.50
CA SER A 117 -20.32 -9.69 -6.70
C SER A 117 -19.22 -10.73 -6.94
N LEU A 118 -18.00 -10.45 -6.48
CA LEU A 118 -16.87 -11.37 -6.52
C LEU A 118 -16.89 -12.44 -5.41
N GLY A 119 -17.74 -12.30 -4.38
CA GLY A 119 -17.79 -13.23 -3.25
C GLY A 119 -16.50 -13.27 -2.44
N VAL A 120 -15.80 -12.13 -2.33
CA VAL A 120 -14.45 -12.05 -1.76
C VAL A 120 -14.45 -12.33 -0.25
N ARG A 121 -13.47 -13.13 0.18
CA ARG A 121 -13.05 -13.27 1.58
C ARG A 121 -11.57 -12.93 1.71
N ALA A 122 -11.30 -11.66 1.99
CA ALA A 122 -9.97 -11.08 1.98
C ALA A 122 -9.11 -11.57 3.16
N SER A 123 -7.95 -12.16 2.85
CA SER A 123 -6.87 -12.42 3.82
C SER A 123 -5.99 -11.19 4.00
N SER A 124 -5.81 -10.42 2.93
CA SER A 124 -5.28 -9.06 2.96
C SER A 124 -6.12 -8.14 2.07
N MET A 125 -6.34 -6.91 2.51
CA MET A 125 -6.95 -5.83 1.71
C MET A 125 -6.02 -4.62 1.68
N GLN A 126 -5.35 -4.39 0.56
CA GLN A 126 -4.28 -3.41 0.44
C GLN A 126 -4.68 -2.29 -0.51
N PHE A 127 -4.69 -1.05 -0.02
CA PHE A 127 -5.02 0.15 -0.78
C PHE A 127 -3.74 0.88 -1.16
N TYR A 128 -3.56 1.22 -2.44
CA TYR A 128 -2.42 1.98 -2.97
C TYR A 128 -2.95 3.25 -3.62
N GLY A 129 -2.61 4.42 -3.07
CA GLY A 129 -3.13 5.65 -3.63
C GLY A 129 -2.87 6.87 -2.75
N HIS A 130 -3.44 7.98 -3.19
CA HIS A 130 -3.45 9.21 -2.42
C HIS A 130 -4.43 9.12 -1.27
N ALA A 131 -4.05 9.64 -0.10
CA ALA A 131 -4.99 9.93 0.96
C ALA A 131 -4.73 11.32 1.53
N ASN A 132 -5.80 11.90 2.04
CA ASN A 132 -5.77 13.11 2.85
C ASN A 132 -6.23 12.69 4.24
N THR A 133 -5.61 13.26 5.28
CA THR A 133 -5.94 12.95 6.68
C THR A 133 -7.44 13.03 6.94
N TYR A 134 -8.11 14.10 6.50
CA TYR A 134 -9.52 14.34 6.74
C TYR A 134 -10.42 13.70 5.68
N ASN A 135 -10.15 13.95 4.39
CA ASN A 135 -11.04 13.53 3.30
C ASN A 135 -10.93 12.02 2.93
N GLY A 136 -10.10 11.25 3.62
CA GLY A 136 -9.96 9.81 3.38
C GLY A 136 -9.14 9.43 2.13
N PHE A 137 -9.32 8.20 1.63
CA PHE A 137 -8.50 7.60 0.56
C PHE A 137 -9.12 7.86 -0.82
N ARG A 138 -8.33 8.30 -1.82
CA ARG A 138 -8.82 8.64 -3.16
C ARG A 138 -9.01 7.38 -4.02
N LEU A 139 -10.23 7.14 -4.49
CA LEU A 139 -10.54 6.03 -5.40
C LEU A 139 -10.38 6.40 -6.87
N GLN A 140 -11.07 7.45 -7.34
CA GLN A 140 -11.11 7.81 -8.77
C GLN A 140 -10.81 9.29 -9.01
N THR A 141 -11.66 10.18 -8.52
CA THR A 141 -11.49 11.62 -8.68
C THR A 141 -11.14 12.25 -7.33
N LYS A 142 -10.81 13.54 -7.32
CA LYS A 142 -10.60 14.27 -6.06
C LYS A 142 -11.80 14.19 -5.09
N TYR A 143 -13.01 13.95 -5.60
CA TYR A 143 -14.26 13.87 -4.83
C TYR A 143 -14.71 12.44 -4.52
N LYS A 144 -14.23 11.44 -5.28
CA LYS A 144 -14.61 10.04 -5.06
C LYS A 144 -13.58 9.39 -4.17
N ARG A 145 -13.85 9.45 -2.88
CA ARG A 145 -12.97 8.99 -1.81
C ARG A 145 -13.69 7.94 -0.96
N LEU A 146 -12.90 7.14 -0.24
CA LEU A 146 -13.37 6.39 0.90
C LEU A 146 -13.19 7.28 2.12
N ASP A 147 -14.26 7.96 2.52
CA ASP A 147 -14.28 8.71 3.76
C ASP A 147 -14.49 7.75 4.93
N HIS A 148 -13.78 7.99 6.03
CA HIS A 148 -13.91 7.20 7.25
C HIS A 148 -15.27 7.32 7.93
N ASP A 149 -16.04 8.35 7.58
CA ASP A 149 -17.41 8.57 8.06
C ASP A 149 -18.49 7.95 7.15
N ASP A 150 -18.12 7.43 5.96
CA ASP A 150 -19.08 6.87 5.02
C ASP A 150 -19.52 5.44 5.41
N GLU A 151 -20.81 5.13 5.22
CA GLU A 151 -21.33 3.77 5.42
C GLU A 151 -20.63 2.73 4.53
N SER A 152 -20.27 3.13 3.31
CA SER A 152 -19.55 2.26 2.37
C SER A 152 -18.16 1.89 2.88
N PHE A 153 -17.48 2.78 3.63
CA PHE A 153 -16.23 2.48 4.28
C PHE A 153 -16.42 1.46 5.38
N ALA A 154 -17.39 1.66 6.28
CA ALA A 154 -17.71 0.68 7.33
C ALA A 154 -18.03 -0.71 6.76
N ALA A 155 -18.78 -0.76 5.65
CA ALA A 155 -19.19 -2.00 5.00
C ALA A 155 -18.02 -2.84 4.46
N LEU A 156 -16.84 -2.26 4.20
CA LEU A 156 -15.68 -3.00 3.68
C LEU A 156 -15.20 -4.10 4.64
N GLY A 157 -15.37 -3.90 5.96
CA GLY A 157 -14.94 -4.85 6.98
C GLY A 157 -15.55 -6.25 6.83
N ARG A 158 -16.77 -6.35 6.27
CA ARG A 158 -17.45 -7.64 6.06
C ARG A 158 -16.75 -8.55 5.05
N PHE A 159 -15.93 -7.98 4.17
CA PHE A 159 -15.16 -8.75 3.19
C PHE A 159 -13.83 -9.22 3.74
N ILE A 160 -13.38 -8.74 4.90
CA ILE A 160 -12.11 -9.14 5.52
C ILE A 160 -12.37 -10.31 6.46
N ARG A 161 -11.66 -11.42 6.21
CA ARG A 161 -11.72 -12.61 7.07
C ARG A 161 -11.34 -12.27 8.50
N THR A 162 -11.81 -13.04 9.47
CA THR A 162 -11.53 -12.85 10.91
C THR A 162 -10.04 -12.87 11.25
N ASP A 163 -9.25 -13.60 10.48
CA ASP A 163 -7.79 -13.69 10.56
C ASP A 163 -7.06 -12.77 9.55
N GLY A 164 -7.82 -11.97 8.78
CA GLY A 164 -7.29 -11.08 7.77
C GLY A 164 -6.92 -9.70 8.31
N PHE A 165 -6.26 -8.91 7.47
CA PHE A 165 -5.83 -7.55 7.80
C PHE A 165 -5.98 -6.62 6.59
N ALA A 166 -5.81 -5.31 6.82
CA ALA A 166 -5.77 -4.33 5.75
C ALA A 166 -4.57 -3.38 5.84
N VAL A 167 -4.13 -2.84 4.72
CA VAL A 167 -3.05 -1.84 4.65
C VAL A 167 -3.49 -0.68 3.80
N ILE A 168 -3.32 0.54 4.31
CA ILE A 168 -3.61 1.76 3.56
C ILE A 168 -2.28 2.42 3.20
N HIS A 169 -1.71 2.00 2.07
CA HIS A 169 -0.49 2.56 1.48
C HIS A 169 -0.78 3.95 0.89
N SER A 170 -0.75 4.95 1.76
CA SER A 170 -0.98 6.34 1.39
C SER A 170 -0.41 7.28 2.45
N CYS A 171 -0.18 8.55 2.06
CA CYS A 171 0.19 9.60 3.01
C CYS A 171 -0.83 9.70 4.16
N ASN A 172 -0.33 9.84 5.40
CA ASN A 172 -1.14 10.27 6.54
C ASN A 172 -2.39 9.41 6.86
N SER A 173 -2.45 8.16 6.42
CA SER A 173 -3.60 7.26 6.67
C SER A 173 -3.74 6.82 8.13
N ALA A 174 -2.69 6.91 8.95
CA ALA A 174 -2.74 6.48 10.35
C ALA A 174 -3.44 7.47 11.29
N TRP A 175 -3.74 8.69 10.83
CA TRP A 175 -4.35 9.71 11.70
C TRP A 175 -5.83 9.44 11.96
N PHE A 176 -6.62 9.17 10.91
CA PHE A 176 -8.07 8.88 11.03
C PHE A 176 -8.47 7.58 10.35
N LEU A 177 -8.03 7.34 9.11
CA LEU A 177 -8.47 6.17 8.32
C LEU A 177 -8.16 4.84 8.99
N ALA A 178 -6.88 4.53 9.25
CA ALA A 178 -6.48 3.24 9.80
C ALA A 178 -7.07 2.94 11.20
N PRO A 179 -7.03 3.86 12.19
CA PRO A 179 -7.66 3.58 13.49
C PRO A 179 -9.19 3.45 13.38
N THR A 180 -9.85 4.23 12.51
CA THR A 180 -11.31 4.13 12.31
C THR A 180 -11.67 2.82 11.62
N ALA A 181 -10.94 2.43 10.58
CA ALA A 181 -11.07 1.14 9.91
C ALA A 181 -10.88 -0.02 10.89
N ALA A 182 -9.84 0.03 11.73
CA ALA A 182 -9.58 -1.04 12.70
C ALA A 182 -10.76 -1.24 13.67
N ARG A 183 -11.39 -0.14 14.09
CA ARG A 183 -12.60 -0.16 14.92
C ARG A 183 -13.82 -0.67 14.16
N LEU A 184 -14.13 -0.10 13.00
CA LEU A 184 -15.35 -0.41 12.24
C LEU A 184 -15.31 -1.80 11.63
N TRP A 185 -14.15 -2.22 11.11
CA TRP A 185 -13.97 -3.51 10.46
C TRP A 185 -13.69 -4.62 11.47
N ASN A 186 -13.33 -4.26 12.70
CA ASN A 186 -12.88 -5.17 13.75
C ASN A 186 -11.69 -6.03 13.27
N ARG A 187 -10.70 -5.40 12.63
CA ARG A 187 -9.51 -6.05 12.02
C ARG A 187 -8.25 -5.22 12.23
N PRO A 188 -7.06 -5.83 12.14
CA PRO A 188 -5.81 -5.08 12.06
C PRO A 188 -5.75 -4.23 10.78
N VAL A 189 -5.46 -2.93 10.94
CA VAL A 189 -5.29 -2.01 9.81
C VAL A 189 -4.02 -1.21 9.95
N PHE A 190 -3.19 -1.24 8.91
CA PHE A 190 -1.93 -0.52 8.82
C PHE A 190 -2.11 0.82 8.13
N GLY A 191 -1.46 1.86 8.65
CA GLY A 191 -1.45 3.20 8.05
C GLY A 191 -0.14 3.96 8.29
N SER A 192 0.06 5.06 7.57
CA SER A 192 1.23 5.94 7.67
C SER A 192 0.94 7.19 8.49
N PHE A 193 1.85 7.58 9.39
CA PHE A 193 1.82 8.90 10.05
C PHE A 193 2.60 9.99 9.33
N ALA A 194 3.36 9.61 8.31
CA ALA A 194 4.10 10.51 7.46
C ALA A 194 3.52 10.51 6.04
N GLY A 195 4.15 11.27 5.15
CA GLY A 195 3.99 11.05 3.71
C GLY A 195 4.34 9.60 3.35
N SER A 196 3.92 9.16 2.18
CA SER A 196 4.38 7.90 1.60
C SER A 196 4.92 8.19 0.21
N ASN A 197 5.97 7.48 -0.15
CA ASN A 197 6.64 7.68 -1.42
C ASN A 197 7.03 6.35 -2.05
N PHE A 198 7.21 6.38 -3.36
CA PHE A 198 7.59 5.23 -4.13
C PHE A 198 9.06 4.94 -3.97
N GLN A 199 9.38 3.66 -3.82
CA GLN A 199 10.74 3.16 -3.81
C GLN A 199 10.94 2.18 -4.94
N ASN A 200 12.13 2.23 -5.53
CA ASN A 200 12.58 1.29 -6.55
C ASN A 200 13.90 0.64 -6.12
N LEU A 201 14.16 -0.55 -6.65
CA LEU A 201 15.45 -1.23 -6.47
C LEU A 201 16.54 -0.57 -7.32
N LYS A 202 17.68 -0.31 -6.69
CA LYS A 202 18.93 0.07 -7.37
C LYS A 202 19.80 -1.16 -7.64
N SER A 203 20.88 -0.96 -8.40
CA SER A 203 21.83 -2.00 -8.80
C SER A 203 22.48 -2.76 -7.63
N ASP A 204 22.56 -2.15 -6.45
CA ASP A 204 23.03 -2.77 -5.20
C ASP A 204 21.99 -3.71 -4.53
N GLY A 205 20.77 -3.78 -5.07
CA GLY A 205 19.68 -4.58 -4.51
C GLY A 205 18.97 -3.95 -3.31
N HIS A 206 19.24 -2.68 -3.01
CA HIS A 206 18.52 -1.92 -1.99
C HIS A 206 17.40 -1.07 -2.58
N TRP A 207 16.39 -0.81 -1.75
CA TRP A 207 15.28 0.07 -2.06
C TRP A 207 15.60 1.51 -1.69
N TYR A 208 15.41 2.41 -2.65
CA TYR A 208 15.57 3.85 -2.45
C TYR A 208 14.33 4.59 -2.94
N TYR A 209 14.02 5.74 -2.34
CA TYR A 209 12.98 6.61 -2.88
C TYR A 209 13.34 7.07 -4.30
N ASN A 210 12.32 7.21 -5.16
CA ASN A 210 12.50 7.55 -6.56
C ASN A 210 12.82 9.05 -6.81
N ASP A 211 12.69 9.90 -5.79
CA ASP A 211 13.00 11.33 -5.89
C ASP A 211 14.51 11.61 -6.00
N PRO A 212 14.92 12.58 -6.84
CA PRO A 212 16.30 13.06 -6.89
C PRO A 212 16.82 13.46 -5.50
N GLY A 213 18.04 13.02 -5.16
CA GLY A 213 18.67 13.31 -3.87
C GLY A 213 18.45 12.25 -2.79
N PHE A 214 17.52 11.31 -2.98
CA PHE A 214 17.26 10.21 -2.03
C PHE A 214 17.99 8.90 -2.36
N TYR A 215 18.82 8.89 -3.40
CA TYR A 215 19.66 7.76 -3.79
C TYR A 215 21.06 8.23 -4.24
N PRO A 216 22.08 7.36 -4.21
CA PRO A 216 23.42 7.70 -4.71
C PRO A 216 23.43 8.02 -6.21
N ASN A 217 24.10 9.12 -6.59
CA ASN A 217 24.10 9.66 -7.96
C ASN A 217 24.69 8.71 -9.02
N ASN A 218 25.52 7.75 -8.60
CA ASN A 218 26.24 6.81 -9.46
C ASN A 218 25.57 5.41 -9.55
N MET A 219 24.30 5.29 -9.16
CA MET A 219 23.57 4.01 -9.21
C MET A 219 22.49 3.98 -10.29
N SER A 220 22.54 2.95 -11.13
CA SER A 220 21.48 2.61 -12.06
C SER A 220 20.29 1.95 -11.35
N TRP A 221 19.11 2.10 -11.94
CA TRP A 221 17.95 1.30 -11.57
C TRP A 221 18.21 -0.15 -11.95
N LYS A 222 17.65 -1.07 -11.15
CA LYS A 222 17.74 -2.49 -11.45
C LYS A 222 16.76 -2.84 -12.58
N ASP A 223 17.22 -3.54 -13.62
CA ASP A 223 16.37 -3.91 -14.77
C ASP A 223 15.54 -5.18 -14.54
N SER A 224 16.04 -6.08 -13.71
CA SER A 224 15.33 -7.30 -13.29
C SER A 224 15.84 -7.82 -11.94
N THR A 225 15.01 -8.59 -11.23
CA THR A 225 15.37 -9.14 -9.92
C THR A 225 14.68 -10.48 -9.64
N SER A 226 15.40 -11.37 -8.97
CA SER A 226 14.87 -12.59 -8.33
C SER A 226 14.73 -12.44 -6.81
N GLN A 227 15.04 -11.26 -6.25
CA GLN A 227 14.98 -11.03 -4.80
C GLN A 227 13.54 -10.98 -4.26
N LEU A 228 12.58 -10.61 -5.10
CA LEU A 228 11.20 -10.31 -4.68
C LEU A 228 10.26 -11.53 -4.77
N THR A 229 10.49 -12.38 -5.76
CA THR A 229 9.66 -13.56 -6.10
C THR A 229 10.55 -14.71 -6.56
N LYS A 230 10.10 -15.97 -6.47
CA LYS A 230 10.87 -17.14 -6.96
C LYS A 230 11.29 -17.00 -8.43
N ASN A 231 10.43 -16.40 -9.25
CA ASN A 231 10.74 -16.12 -10.65
C ASN A 231 11.38 -14.74 -10.79
N THR A 232 12.36 -14.62 -11.68
CA THR A 232 12.91 -13.32 -12.07
C THR A 232 11.81 -12.45 -12.68
N ILE A 233 11.64 -11.25 -12.14
CA ILE A 233 10.73 -10.25 -12.70
C ILE A 233 11.51 -9.12 -13.34
N SER A 234 11.01 -8.61 -14.47
CA SER A 234 11.48 -7.35 -15.03
C SER A 234 11.03 -6.19 -14.14
N CYS A 235 11.97 -5.31 -13.83
CA CYS A 235 11.80 -4.07 -13.11
C CYS A 235 11.71 -2.85 -14.05
N ALA A 236 11.86 -3.07 -15.37
CA ALA A 236 11.66 -2.05 -16.39
C ALA A 236 10.28 -1.39 -16.25
N ASP A 237 10.19 -0.14 -16.68
CA ASP A 237 8.97 0.68 -16.62
C ASP A 237 8.36 0.80 -15.21
N GLY A 238 9.17 0.80 -14.15
CA GLY A 238 8.68 0.98 -12.78
C GLY A 238 7.91 -0.22 -12.21
N ARG A 239 8.09 -1.43 -12.77
CA ARG A 239 7.38 -2.64 -12.30
C ARG A 239 7.88 -3.19 -10.97
N CYS A 240 9.06 -2.78 -10.52
CA CYS A 240 9.60 -3.08 -9.19
C CYS A 240 9.49 -1.84 -8.31
N VAL A 241 8.27 -1.37 -8.10
CA VAL A 241 7.96 -0.22 -7.26
C VAL A 241 7.16 -0.66 -6.04
N ARG A 242 7.50 -0.11 -4.87
CA ARG A 242 6.73 -0.27 -3.64
C ARG A 242 6.42 1.09 -3.03
N LEU A 243 5.38 1.19 -2.22
CA LEU A 243 5.10 2.39 -1.45
C LEU A 243 5.55 2.22 0.01
N LYS A 244 6.21 3.23 0.57
CA LYS A 244 6.71 3.22 1.94
C LYS A 244 6.55 4.59 2.61
N PRO A 245 6.28 4.68 3.93
CA PRO A 245 6.29 5.94 4.66
C PRO A 245 7.65 6.61 4.60
N VAL A 246 7.69 7.91 4.30
CA VAL A 246 8.92 8.69 4.34
C VAL A 246 9.37 8.90 5.78
N ASN A 247 10.68 8.99 6.00
CA ASN A 247 11.25 9.07 7.34
C ASN A 247 11.37 10.51 7.88
N ILE A 248 10.41 11.37 7.60
CA ILE A 248 10.44 12.79 8.00
C ILE A 248 9.04 13.26 8.42
N PRO A 249 8.92 14.33 9.21
CA PRO A 249 7.62 14.92 9.54
C PRO A 249 6.96 15.45 8.26
N TYR A 250 5.63 15.42 8.21
CA TYR A 250 4.90 15.78 7.00
C TYR A 250 4.53 17.27 7.01
N HIS A 251 4.93 17.96 5.95
CA HIS A 251 4.64 19.38 5.74
C HIS A 251 4.22 19.63 4.29
N ASP A 252 2.94 19.92 4.07
CA ASP A 252 2.41 20.29 2.76
C ASP A 252 1.06 21.05 2.92
N SER A 253 0.48 21.48 1.81
CA SER A 253 -0.86 22.07 1.67
C SER A 253 -1.99 21.26 2.32
N PHE A 254 -1.82 19.95 2.52
CA PHE A 254 -2.81 19.06 3.16
C PHE A 254 -2.63 18.91 4.67
N GLY A 255 -1.53 19.41 5.24
CA GLY A 255 -1.33 19.38 6.67
C GLY A 255 0.11 19.60 7.10
N ASN A 256 0.24 19.92 8.39
CA ASN A 256 1.52 20.08 9.06
C ASN A 256 1.52 19.19 10.30
N PHE A 257 2.26 18.09 10.22
CA PHE A 257 2.39 17.07 11.26
C PHE A 257 3.85 17.05 11.74
N SER A 258 4.08 17.59 12.93
CA SER A 258 5.41 17.66 13.55
C SER A 258 5.91 16.31 14.09
N ARG A 259 5.02 15.32 14.18
CA ARG A 259 5.33 13.96 14.63
C ARG A 259 4.95 12.93 13.57
N GLY A 260 5.67 11.81 13.57
CA GLY A 260 5.39 10.71 12.63
C GLY A 260 6.09 9.41 12.99
N LEU A 261 6.08 8.48 12.02
CA LEU A 261 6.84 7.22 12.02
C LEU A 261 7.35 6.96 10.60
N GLY A 262 8.54 6.39 10.47
CA GLY A 262 9.15 6.00 9.19
C GLY A 262 8.69 4.61 8.69
N PHE A 263 7.61 4.08 9.25
CA PHE A 263 7.04 2.76 8.94
C PHE A 263 5.53 2.77 9.19
N TYR A 264 4.83 1.75 8.71
CA TYR A 264 3.38 1.63 8.89
C TYR A 264 3.02 1.23 10.32
N LYS A 265 2.14 2.00 10.99
CA LYS A 265 1.55 1.62 12.28
C LYS A 265 0.33 0.75 12.04
N VAL A 266 0.26 -0.38 12.75
CA VAL A 266 -0.93 -1.22 12.85
C VAL A 266 -1.83 -0.79 14.00
N PHE A 267 -3.13 -0.72 13.75
CA PHE A 267 -4.17 -0.55 14.76
C PHE A 267 -5.05 -1.78 14.79
N ALA A 268 -5.49 -2.18 15.97
CA ALA A 268 -6.41 -3.29 16.16
C ALA A 268 -7.22 -3.10 17.44
N PRO A 269 -8.48 -3.57 17.49
CA PRO A 269 -9.29 -3.55 18.69
C PRO A 269 -8.75 -4.51 19.78
N ASP A 270 -8.09 -5.59 19.37
CA ASP A 270 -7.39 -6.53 20.25
C ASP A 270 -5.91 -6.62 19.84
N SER A 271 -5.03 -6.50 20.84
CA SER A 271 -3.59 -6.68 20.69
C SER A 271 -3.17 -8.06 20.18
N SER A 272 -3.96 -9.11 20.47
CA SER A 272 -3.66 -10.48 20.02
C SER A 272 -3.63 -10.61 18.49
N MET A 273 -4.37 -9.74 17.79
CA MET A 273 -4.45 -9.74 16.33
C MET A 273 -3.21 -9.12 15.67
N ILE A 274 -2.44 -8.32 16.41
CA ILE A 274 -1.34 -7.50 15.88
C ILE A 274 -0.17 -8.38 15.47
N SER A 275 0.25 -9.31 16.34
CA SER A 275 1.35 -10.24 16.06
C SER A 275 1.15 -11.00 14.74
N ARG A 276 -0.05 -11.58 14.55
CA ARG A 276 -0.41 -12.26 13.30
C ARG A 276 -0.33 -11.34 12.09
N ALA A 277 -0.91 -10.14 12.19
CA ALA A 277 -0.94 -9.19 11.08
C ALA A 277 0.46 -8.70 10.69
N LEU A 278 1.36 -8.50 11.66
CA LEU A 278 2.73 -8.06 11.40
C LEU A 278 3.55 -9.10 10.66
N VAL A 279 3.46 -10.36 11.06
CA VAL A 279 4.13 -11.45 10.34
C VAL A 279 3.56 -11.60 8.93
N HIS A 280 2.24 -11.54 8.81
CA HIS A 280 1.57 -11.66 7.53
C HIS A 280 1.94 -10.52 6.57
N LEU A 281 1.96 -9.27 7.04
CA LEU A 281 2.44 -8.14 6.27
C LEU A 281 3.92 -8.31 5.89
N THR A 282 4.77 -8.78 6.82
CA THR A 282 6.20 -8.97 6.53
C THR A 282 6.43 -9.96 5.38
N MET A 283 5.59 -10.98 5.23
CA MET A 283 5.65 -11.92 4.09
C MET A 283 5.07 -11.35 2.79
N LEU A 284 4.10 -10.44 2.88
CA LEU A 284 3.44 -9.84 1.72
C LEU A 284 4.10 -8.55 1.24
N TYR A 285 4.92 -7.90 2.07
CA TYR A 285 5.57 -6.65 1.73
C TYR A 285 6.74 -6.89 0.75
N PRO A 286 6.95 -6.04 -0.27
CA PRO A 286 8.08 -6.19 -1.20
C PRO A 286 9.41 -5.90 -0.51
N THR A 287 10.11 -6.93 -0.03
CA THR A 287 11.39 -6.80 0.70
C THR A 287 12.58 -7.32 -0.10
N SER A 288 13.78 -6.76 0.10
CA SER A 288 15.01 -7.26 -0.56
C SER A 288 15.41 -8.68 -0.12
N THR A 289 14.94 -9.13 1.03
CA THR A 289 15.03 -10.53 1.47
C THR A 289 13.62 -11.05 1.71
N ALA A 290 13.25 -12.08 0.95
CA ALA A 290 11.98 -12.75 1.03
C ALA A 290 11.73 -13.41 2.39
N ALA A 291 10.56 -13.17 2.99
CA ALA A 291 10.04 -13.97 4.10
C ALA A 291 8.87 -14.84 3.64
N THR A 292 8.89 -16.11 4.04
CA THR A 292 7.86 -17.12 3.76
C THR A 292 7.47 -17.83 5.07
N PRO A 293 6.37 -18.59 5.10
CA PRO A 293 6.03 -19.41 6.28
C PRO A 293 7.13 -20.38 6.70
N THR A 294 7.99 -20.80 5.76
CA THR A 294 9.09 -21.76 6.00
C THR A 294 10.46 -21.08 6.10
N SER A 295 10.51 -19.74 6.13
CA SER A 295 11.78 -19.02 6.22
C SER A 295 12.47 -19.25 7.56
N SER A 296 13.79 -19.06 7.59
CA SER A 296 14.55 -18.97 8.82
C SER A 296 14.21 -17.67 9.58
N ARG A 297 14.53 -17.65 10.88
CA ARG A 297 14.42 -16.45 11.72
C ARG A 297 15.24 -15.28 11.12
N ASP A 298 16.44 -15.56 10.63
CA ASP A 298 17.32 -14.55 10.04
C ASP A 298 16.73 -13.90 8.78
N GLU A 299 16.09 -14.69 7.92
CA GLU A 299 15.37 -14.17 6.75
C GLU A 299 14.17 -13.32 7.15
N PHE A 300 13.40 -13.76 8.16
CA PHE A 300 12.31 -12.97 8.72
C PHE A 300 12.81 -11.63 9.28
N VAL A 301 13.89 -11.63 10.07
CA VAL A 301 14.50 -10.41 10.62
C VAL A 301 14.96 -9.46 9.51
N LYS A 302 15.58 -9.98 8.44
CA LYS A 302 15.99 -9.18 7.28
C LYS A 302 14.79 -8.57 6.55
N ALA A 303 13.72 -9.34 6.34
CA ALA A 303 12.49 -8.85 5.72
C ALA A 303 11.81 -7.77 6.58
N LEU A 304 11.69 -8.03 7.89
CA LEU A 304 11.11 -7.10 8.86
C LEU A 304 11.88 -5.78 8.89
N ALA A 305 13.21 -5.84 8.96
CA ALA A 305 14.06 -4.66 8.91
C ALA A 305 13.85 -3.84 7.63
N ASP A 306 13.62 -4.50 6.48
CA ASP A 306 13.53 -3.79 5.20
C ASP A 306 12.32 -2.86 5.09
N TRP A 307 11.19 -3.21 5.74
CA TRP A 307 10.01 -2.35 5.76
C TRP A 307 9.89 -1.49 7.03
N MET A 308 10.49 -1.90 8.15
CA MET A 308 10.51 -1.12 9.41
C MET A 308 11.58 -0.03 9.43
N CYS A 309 12.75 -0.27 8.83
CA CYS A 309 13.87 0.67 8.89
C CYS A 309 13.79 1.72 7.80
N PRO A 310 14.06 2.99 8.10
CA PRO A 310 14.01 4.05 7.09
C PRO A 310 15.09 3.85 6.01
N SER A 311 14.77 4.19 4.77
CA SER A 311 15.76 4.28 3.69
C SER A 311 16.20 5.74 3.54
N ASP A 312 17.50 5.95 3.39
CA ASP A 312 18.14 7.24 3.13
C ASP A 312 19.25 7.04 2.09
N ARG A 313 19.73 8.14 1.51
CA ARG A 313 20.73 8.10 0.43
C ARG A 313 22.00 7.32 0.81
N SER A 314 22.44 7.38 2.06
CA SER A 314 23.68 6.73 2.53
C SER A 314 23.46 5.33 3.09
N LEU A 315 22.20 4.90 3.27
CA LEU A 315 21.81 3.72 4.05
C LEU A 315 22.32 3.72 5.51
N ALA A 316 22.85 4.83 6.03
CA ALA A 316 23.45 4.86 7.36
C ALA A 316 22.39 4.59 8.43
N LYS A 317 21.24 5.27 8.34
CA LYS A 317 20.13 5.09 9.28
C LYS A 317 19.45 3.74 9.09
N TYR A 318 19.33 3.29 7.84
CA TYR A 318 18.86 1.94 7.50
C TYR A 318 19.70 0.86 8.20
N ASN A 319 21.03 0.93 8.05
CA ASN A 319 21.96 -0.05 8.60
C ASN A 319 22.00 -0.03 10.13
N ALA A 320 21.98 1.16 10.75
CA ALA A 320 21.89 1.28 12.21
C ALA A 320 20.59 0.66 12.76
N CYS A 321 19.46 0.91 12.08
CA CYS A 321 18.18 0.29 12.44
C CYS A 321 18.21 -1.23 12.27
N LYS A 322 18.72 -1.73 11.14
CA LYS A 322 18.84 -3.16 10.88
C LYS A 322 19.69 -3.87 11.93
N ALA A 323 20.82 -3.27 12.33
CA ALA A 323 21.67 -3.80 13.39
C ALA A 323 20.92 -3.84 14.74
N ALA A 324 20.18 -2.79 15.09
CA ALA A 324 19.40 -2.75 16.33
C ALA A 324 18.27 -3.79 16.37
N ILE A 325 17.63 -4.08 15.23
CA ILE A 325 16.62 -5.16 15.14
C ILE A 325 17.30 -6.53 15.30
N ALA A 326 18.43 -6.75 14.61
CA ALA A 326 19.17 -8.02 14.69
C ALA A 326 19.71 -8.31 16.10
N ASN A 327 20.15 -7.27 16.81
CA ASN A 327 20.62 -7.37 18.19
C ASN A 327 19.49 -7.36 19.24
N GLU A 328 18.23 -7.23 18.79
CA GLU A 328 17.04 -7.16 19.64
C GLU A 328 17.07 -6.04 20.69
N ASP A 329 17.73 -4.92 20.35
CA ASP A 329 17.88 -3.74 21.20
C ASP A 329 16.52 -3.21 21.71
N PHE A 330 15.45 -3.41 20.94
CA PHE A 330 14.08 -3.03 21.28
C PHE A 330 13.53 -3.69 22.56
N ARG A 331 14.17 -4.76 23.05
CA ARG A 331 13.80 -5.41 24.32
C ARG A 331 14.28 -4.61 25.52
N SER A 332 15.49 -4.07 25.47
CA SER A 332 16.12 -3.32 26.55
C SER A 332 15.99 -1.79 26.39
N LYS A 333 15.76 -1.30 25.17
CA LYS A 333 15.61 0.13 24.83
C LYS A 333 14.16 0.43 24.40
N PRO A 334 13.21 0.61 25.33
CA PRO A 334 11.79 0.77 25.00
C PRO A 334 11.51 1.99 24.11
N TYR A 335 12.32 3.04 24.19
CA TYR A 335 12.17 4.28 23.43
C TYR A 335 13.04 4.36 22.18
N LEU A 336 13.51 3.21 21.67
CA LEU A 336 14.29 3.14 20.44
C LEU A 336 13.49 3.74 19.27
N SER A 337 14.12 4.62 18.50
CA SER A 337 13.51 5.21 17.30
C SER A 337 14.57 5.56 16.27
N PHE A 338 14.20 5.39 15.01
CA PHE A 338 14.99 5.79 13.83
C PHE A 338 14.24 6.82 12.98
N PHE A 339 13.16 7.41 13.51
CA PHE A 339 12.44 8.48 12.80
C PHE A 339 13.27 9.76 12.78
N GLU A 340 13.31 10.48 11.66
CA GLU A 340 13.89 11.82 11.62
C GLU A 340 12.86 12.82 12.11
N GLY A 341 13.07 13.34 13.32
CA GLY A 341 12.10 14.17 14.02
C GLY A 341 11.44 13.43 15.16
N THR A 342 10.29 13.93 15.60
CA THR A 342 9.67 13.44 16.83
C THR A 342 8.74 12.26 16.54
N SER A 343 8.99 11.11 17.15
CA SER A 343 8.10 9.96 16.99
C SER A 343 6.77 10.16 17.72
N ILE A 344 5.66 9.81 17.07
CA ILE A 344 4.34 9.83 17.69
C ILE A 344 4.21 8.71 18.73
N SER A 345 3.60 9.01 19.87
CA SER A 345 3.24 8.03 20.90
C SER A 345 1.83 7.50 20.65
N CYS A 346 1.72 6.19 20.44
CA CYS A 346 0.45 5.53 20.14
C CYS A 346 0.33 4.19 20.85
N GLY A 347 -0.89 3.85 21.26
CA GLY A 347 -1.27 2.49 21.62
C GLY A 347 -1.73 1.70 20.39
N ASN A 348 -2.53 0.66 20.64
CA ASN A 348 -3.07 -0.21 19.60
C ASN A 348 -4.38 0.32 18.98
N THR A 349 -5.10 1.18 19.70
CA THR A 349 -6.41 1.71 19.28
C THR A 349 -6.42 3.22 19.05
N SER A 350 -5.49 3.97 19.67
CA SER A 350 -5.44 5.43 19.60
C SER A 350 -4.02 5.97 19.79
N CYS A 351 -3.87 7.28 19.62
CA CYS A 351 -2.60 8.00 19.81
C CYS A 351 -2.74 9.16 20.79
N ASN A 352 -1.62 9.50 21.43
CA ASN A 352 -1.50 10.64 22.34
C ASN A 352 -1.32 11.96 21.57
N THR A 353 -2.14 12.17 20.55
CA THR A 353 -2.13 13.38 19.71
C THR A 353 -3.54 13.70 19.26
N LYS A 354 -3.93 14.97 19.34
CA LYS A 354 -5.17 15.49 18.76
C LYS A 354 -4.89 16.05 17.37
N VAL A 355 -5.65 15.63 16.38
CA VAL A 355 -5.62 16.20 15.03
C VAL A 355 -6.77 17.20 14.92
N LYS A 356 -6.47 18.46 14.58
CA LYS A 356 -7.49 19.45 14.23
C LYS A 356 -7.34 19.84 12.77
N CYS A 357 -8.44 19.74 12.03
CA CYS A 357 -8.50 20.06 10.61
C CYS A 357 -9.34 21.31 10.41
N LYS A 358 -8.87 22.24 9.56
CA LYS A 358 -9.65 23.43 9.20
C LYS A 358 -10.60 23.08 8.05
N ALA A 359 -11.72 22.43 8.37
CA ALA A 359 -12.75 22.10 7.40
C ALA A 359 -13.50 23.36 6.96
N PHE A 360 -13.09 23.96 5.84
CA PHE A 360 -13.89 24.95 5.14
C PHE A 360 -14.69 24.24 4.07
N LYS A 361 -16.02 24.42 4.05
CA LYS A 361 -16.99 23.73 3.15
C LYS A 361 -16.71 23.83 1.64
N VAL A 362 -15.68 24.57 1.20
CA VAL A 362 -15.38 24.85 -0.21
C VAL A 362 -13.90 24.56 -0.58
N VAL A 363 -13.04 24.15 0.35
CA VAL A 363 -11.59 24.04 0.09
C VAL A 363 -11.15 22.58 -0.12
N PHE A 364 -10.46 22.34 -1.24
CA PHE A 364 -10.02 21.01 -1.73
C PHE A 364 -8.92 20.36 -0.88
N SER A 365 -8.08 21.17 -0.27
CA SER A 365 -7.15 20.77 0.77
C SER A 365 -7.75 21.14 2.11
N VAL A 366 -8.01 20.14 2.95
CA VAL A 366 -8.37 20.38 4.35
C VAL A 366 -7.07 20.30 5.15
N PRO A 367 -6.42 21.44 5.45
CA PRO A 367 -5.16 21.40 6.18
C PRO A 367 -5.43 20.96 7.62
N CYS A 368 -4.72 19.92 8.03
CA CYS A 368 -4.74 19.42 9.40
C CYS A 368 -3.46 19.78 10.15
N LYS A 369 -3.58 19.95 11.46
CA LYS A 369 -2.46 20.15 12.39
C LYS A 369 -2.60 19.22 13.57
N THR A 370 -1.46 18.80 14.11
CA THR A 370 -1.41 18.02 15.35
C THR A 370 -1.16 18.90 16.55
N TYR A 371 -1.77 18.53 17.66
CA TYR A 371 -1.59 19.14 18.97
C TYR A 371 -1.33 18.00 19.95
N ASP A 372 -0.19 18.07 20.62
CA ASP A 372 0.20 17.05 21.57
C ASP A 372 -0.67 17.16 22.82
N VAL A 373 -1.10 16.01 23.32
CA VAL A 373 -1.86 15.92 24.58
C VAL A 373 -0.99 15.45 25.75
N ALA A 374 0.22 14.95 25.49
CA ALA A 374 1.21 14.60 26.49
C ALA A 374 2.63 14.56 25.90
N GLU A 375 3.63 14.95 26.70
CA GLU A 375 5.06 14.79 26.39
C GLU A 375 5.53 13.36 26.68
N GLY A 376 5.00 12.39 25.94
CA GLY A 376 5.43 10.99 26.04
C GLY A 376 6.53 10.67 25.04
N ARG A 377 7.62 10.01 25.49
CA ARG A 377 8.52 9.29 24.57
C ARG A 377 7.75 8.15 23.91
N SER A 378 7.93 7.98 22.60
CA SER A 378 7.26 6.90 21.86
C SER A 378 7.92 5.55 22.12
N THR A 379 7.12 4.51 22.37
CA THR A 379 7.55 3.11 22.41
C THR A 379 7.17 2.34 21.14
N VAL A 380 6.54 3.01 20.17
CA VAL A 380 5.81 2.37 19.06
C VAL A 380 6.71 1.48 18.21
N PHE A 381 7.95 1.90 17.93
CA PHE A 381 8.91 1.10 17.18
C PHE A 381 9.25 -0.21 17.93
N SER A 382 9.62 -0.09 19.21
CA SER A 382 9.97 -1.23 20.04
C SER A 382 8.80 -2.19 20.25
N ASP A 383 7.60 -1.67 20.51
CA ASP A 383 6.41 -2.50 20.75
C ASP A 383 5.96 -3.21 19.46
N THR A 384 6.08 -2.55 18.30
CA THR A 384 5.83 -3.19 17.00
C THR A 384 6.79 -4.35 16.76
N LEU A 385 8.09 -4.19 17.07
CA LEU A 385 9.05 -5.28 16.94
C LEU A 385 8.79 -6.43 17.91
N LYS A 386 8.47 -6.15 19.18
CA LYS A 386 8.09 -7.20 20.14
C LYS A 386 6.91 -8.02 19.62
N GLN A 387 5.90 -7.35 19.07
CA GLN A 387 4.72 -8.01 18.51
C GLN A 387 5.06 -8.82 17.25
N ALA A 388 5.93 -8.30 16.37
CA ALA A 388 6.37 -9.02 15.17
C ALA A 388 7.16 -10.30 15.52
N PHE A 389 8.06 -10.24 16.50
CA PHE A 389 8.81 -11.41 16.98
C PHE A 389 7.88 -12.41 17.69
N ALA A 390 6.95 -11.94 18.53
CA ALA A 390 5.96 -12.83 19.14
C ALA A 390 5.12 -13.55 18.07
N GLY A 391 4.68 -12.85 17.02
CA GLY A 391 3.96 -13.48 15.92
C GLY A 391 4.80 -14.51 15.17
N TRP A 392 6.10 -14.26 15.02
CA TRP A 392 7.03 -15.20 14.40
C TRP A 392 7.12 -16.49 15.23
N ASP A 393 7.29 -16.37 16.55
CA ASP A 393 7.35 -17.51 17.46
C ASP A 393 6.03 -18.32 17.45
N GLN A 394 4.88 -17.63 17.37
CA GLN A 394 3.55 -18.24 17.23
C GLN A 394 3.38 -18.96 15.88
N LEU A 395 3.98 -18.46 14.81
CA LEU A 395 3.99 -19.16 13.52
C LEU A 395 4.83 -20.43 13.59
N GLN A 396 6.03 -20.36 14.17
CA GLN A 396 6.95 -21.49 14.24
C GLN A 396 6.42 -22.61 15.14
N SER A 397 5.68 -22.26 16.20
CA SER A 397 4.99 -23.23 17.06
C SER A 397 3.69 -23.78 16.46
N GLY A 398 3.20 -23.21 15.36
CA GLY A 398 1.97 -23.63 14.68
C GLY A 398 0.67 -23.07 15.27
N GLU A 399 0.75 -22.13 16.23
CA GLU A 399 -0.40 -21.38 16.76
C GLU A 399 -1.02 -20.46 15.70
N ILE A 400 -0.20 -19.91 14.79
CA ILE A 400 -0.64 -19.17 13.61
C ILE A 400 -0.47 -20.03 12.37
N LYS A 401 -1.49 -20.02 11.50
CA LYS A 401 -1.49 -20.63 10.16
C LYS A 401 -2.10 -19.65 9.16
N PHE A 402 -1.65 -19.71 7.91
CA PHE A 402 -1.97 -18.73 6.86
C PHE A 402 -2.60 -19.33 5.61
#